data_AF-A0A418KSI7-F1
#
_entry.id   AF-A0A418KSI7-F1
#
_cell.length_a   1.000
_cell.length_b   1.000
_cell.length_c   1.000
_cell.angle_alpha   90.00
_cell.angle_beta   90.00
_cell.angle_gamma   90.00
#
_symmetry.space_group_name_H-M   'P 1'
#
loop_
_entity.id
_entity.type
_entity.pdbx_description
1 polymer ?
#
loop_
_entity_poly.entity_id
_entity_poly.type
_entity_poly.pdbx_seq_one_letter_code
_entity_poly.pdbx_strand_id
1 'polypeptide(L)'
;MTATTTIKVPRALHQRLAERARRERVTLATAIEHALDEADERSFWLAVRAEHAAMSDEERAEYESSATLGDNLDDGDDDDLTAEHGW
;
A
#
# COMPACT_ATOMS: atom_id res chain seq x y z
N MET A 1 -15.04 -24.37 5.01
CA MET A 1 -16.30 -23.99 4.35
C MET A 1 -16.32 -22.47 4.25
N THR A 2 -16.48 -21.90 3.06
CA THR A 2 -16.61 -20.45 2.88
C THR A 2 -18.02 -20.02 3.30
N ALA A 3 -18.11 -19.19 4.35
CA ALA A 3 -19.39 -18.66 4.83
C ALA A 3 -19.89 -17.58 3.88
N THR A 4 -21.17 -17.65 3.48
CA THR A 4 -21.82 -16.61 2.67
C THR A 4 -22.71 -15.76 3.56
N THR A 5 -22.69 -14.45 3.36
CA THR A 5 -23.58 -13.49 4.04
C THR A 5 -24.29 -12.61 3.02
N THR A 6 -25.38 -11.94 3.43
CA THR A 6 -26.13 -11.01 2.59
C THR A 6 -26.24 -9.65 3.27
N ILE A 7 -25.85 -8.59 2.56
CA ILE A 7 -25.93 -7.21 3.03
C ILE A 7 -27.00 -6.49 2.23
N LYS A 8 -27.90 -5.78 2.90
CA LYS A 8 -28.91 -4.93 2.25
C LYS A 8 -28.29 -3.59 1.91
N VAL A 9 -28.38 -3.20 0.65
CA VAL A 9 -27.87 -1.91 0.14
C VAL A 9 -28.93 -1.24 -0.74
N PRO A 10 -28.90 0.10 -0.88
CA PRO A 10 -29.71 0.79 -1.87
C PRO A 10 -29.46 0.26 -3.29
N ARG A 11 -30.52 0.19 -4.10
CA ARG A 11 -30.43 -0.34 -5.47
C ARG A 11 -29.38 0.38 -6.33
N ALA A 12 -29.29 1.70 -6.20
CA ALA A 12 -28.29 2.50 -6.92
C ALA A 12 -26.85 2.12 -6.53
N LEU A 13 -26.60 1.83 -5.25
CA LEU A 13 -25.28 1.38 -4.78
C LEU A 13 -24.95 0.00 -5.34
N HIS A 14 -25.90 -0.93 -5.29
CA HIS A 14 -25.72 -2.26 -5.90
C HIS A 14 -25.37 -2.17 -7.38
N GLN A 15 -26.04 -1.30 -8.15
CA GLN A 15 -25.75 -1.12 -9.57
C GLN A 15 -24.33 -0.60 -9.81
N ARG A 16 -23.88 0.38 -9.03
CA ARG A 16 -22.51 0.90 -9.10
C ARG A 16 -21.47 -0.17 -8.78
N LEU A 17 -21.71 -0.99 -7.75
CA LEU A 17 -20.82 -2.11 -7.40
C LEU A 17 -20.79 -3.16 -8.52
N ALA A 18 -21.94 -3.46 -9.13
CA ALA A 18 -22.03 -4.40 -10.25
C ALA A 18 -21.35 -3.88 -11.53
N GLU A 19 -21.34 -2.57 -11.75
CA GLU A 19 -20.59 -1.95 -12.85
C GLU A 19 -19.08 -2.00 -12.60
N ARG A 20 -18.66 -1.70 -11.36
CA ARG A 20 -17.25 -1.84 -10.93
C ARG A 20 -16.76 -3.28 -11.13
N ALA A 21 -17.50 -4.26 -10.62
CA ALA A 21 -17.16 -5.69 -10.78
C ALA A 21 -17.05 -6.10 -12.26
N ARG A 22 -17.95 -5.61 -13.12
CA ARG A 22 -17.88 -5.85 -14.58
C ARG A 22 -16.64 -5.25 -15.22
N ARG A 23 -16.29 -4.01 -14.87
CA ARG A 23 -15.11 -3.31 -15.38
C ARG A 23 -13.82 -4.05 -15.00
N GLU A 24 -13.76 -4.55 -13.77
CA GLU A 24 -12.63 -5.31 -13.23
C GLU A 24 -12.66 -6.80 -13.61
N ARG A 25 -13.75 -7.28 -14.24
CA ARG A 25 -13.98 -8.69 -14.63
C ARG A 25 -13.90 -9.66 -13.44
N VAL A 26 -14.36 -9.22 -12.28
CA VAL A 26 -14.40 -10.01 -11.05
C VAL A 26 -15.83 -10.21 -10.56
N THR A 27 -16.00 -11.06 -9.54
CA THR A 27 -17.30 -11.22 -8.89
C THR A 27 -17.65 -9.98 -8.06
N LEU A 28 -18.93 -9.80 -7.73
CA LEU A 28 -19.36 -8.70 -6.86
C LEU A 28 -18.69 -8.78 -5.47
N ALA A 29 -18.51 -10.00 -4.94
CA ALA A 29 -17.86 -10.21 -3.64
C ALA A 29 -16.39 -9.75 -3.70
N THR A 30 -15.66 -10.16 -4.74
CA THR A 30 -14.26 -9.75 -4.96
C THR A 30 -14.14 -8.24 -5.18
N ALA A 31 -15.06 -7.61 -5.91
CA ALA A 31 -15.05 -6.16 -6.09
C ALA A 31 -15.31 -5.41 -4.77
N ILE A 32 -16.09 -6.00 -3.85
CA ILE A 32 -16.30 -5.46 -2.51
C ILE A 32 -15.03 -5.62 -1.67
N GLU A 33 -14.38 -6.79 -1.74
CA GLU A 33 -13.10 -7.06 -1.08
C GLU A 33 -12.02 -6.05 -1.50
N HIS A 34 -11.78 -5.90 -2.81
CA HIS A 34 -10.84 -4.89 -3.31
C HIS A 34 -11.18 -3.46 -2.85
N ALA A 35 -12.48 -3.11 -2.81
CA ALA A 35 -12.88 -1.79 -2.35
C ALA A 35 -12.65 -1.56 -0.85
N LEU A 36 -12.69 -2.62 -0.04
CA LEU A 36 -12.35 -2.59 1.38
C LEU A 36 -10.84 -2.47 1.56
N ASP A 37 -10.05 -3.28 0.85
CA ASP A 37 -8.59 -3.22 0.90
C ASP A 37 -8.08 -1.82 0.53
N GLU A 38 -8.62 -1.23 -0.54
CA GLU A 38 -8.31 0.14 -0.95
C GLU A 38 -8.72 1.18 0.11
N ALA A 39 -9.80 0.96 0.86
CA ALA A 39 -10.24 1.86 1.91
C ALA A 39 -9.35 1.77 3.15
N ASP A 40 -8.93 0.56 3.50
CA ASP A 40 -8.02 0.30 4.61
C ASP A 40 -6.64 0.86 4.30
N GLU A 41 -6.11 0.63 3.09
CA GLU A 41 -4.84 1.19 2.64
C GLU A 41 -4.86 2.72 2.67
N ARG A 42 -5.94 3.35 2.15
CA ARG A 42 -6.08 4.82 2.25
C ARG A 42 -6.10 5.29 3.70
N SER A 43 -6.80 4.57 4.58
CA SER A 43 -6.90 4.93 6.00
C SER A 43 -5.55 4.82 6.71
N PHE A 44 -4.79 3.76 6.40
CA PHE A 44 -3.44 3.57 6.87
C PHE A 44 -2.53 4.73 6.46
N TRP A 45 -2.49 5.08 5.16
CA TRP A 45 -1.64 6.16 4.68
C TRP A 45 -2.06 7.53 5.20
N LEU A 46 -3.35 7.77 5.43
CA LEU A 46 -3.83 8.98 6.08
C LEU A 46 -3.34 9.07 7.54
N ALA A 47 -3.33 7.96 8.27
CA ALA A 47 -2.81 7.91 9.64
C ALA A 47 -1.31 8.19 9.66
N VAL A 48 -0.52 7.50 8.83
CA VAL A 48 0.93 7.74 8.69
C VAL A 48 1.21 9.22 8.39
N ARG A 49 0.48 9.80 7.42
CA ARG A 49 0.64 11.21 7.08
C ARG A 49 0.32 12.14 8.25
N ALA A 50 -0.73 11.85 9.00
CA ALA A 50 -1.12 12.65 10.16
C ALA A 50 -0.07 12.58 11.27
N GLU A 51 0.46 11.38 11.52
CA GLU A 51 1.51 11.15 12.51
C GLU A 51 2.80 11.90 12.16
N HIS A 52 3.28 11.76 10.92
CA HIS A 52 4.46 12.50 10.46
C HIS A 52 4.26 14.02 10.46
N ALA A 53 3.03 14.51 10.19
CA ALA A 53 2.74 15.94 10.26
C ALA A 53 2.69 16.48 11.70
N ALA A 54 2.40 15.62 12.67
CA ALA A 54 2.39 15.96 14.10
C ALA A 54 3.76 15.83 14.76
N MET A 55 4.71 15.14 14.12
CA MET A 55 6.06 14.91 14.60
C MET A 55 6.83 16.23 14.76
N SER A 56 7.44 16.43 15.93
CA SER A 56 8.33 17.55 16.24
C SER A 56 9.64 17.48 15.44
N ASP A 57 10.37 18.59 15.40
CA ASP A 57 11.67 18.63 14.73
C ASP A 57 12.70 17.78 15.48
N GLU A 58 12.61 17.69 16.82
CA GLU A 58 13.45 16.80 17.63
C GLU A 58 13.20 15.32 17.34
N GLU A 59 11.94 14.89 17.27
CA GLU A 59 11.57 13.51 16.89
C GLU A 59 12.00 13.20 15.45
N ARG A 60 11.87 14.16 14.53
CA ARG A 60 12.32 13.99 13.15
C ARG A 60 13.83 13.83 13.05
N ALA A 61 14.59 14.59 13.84
CA ALA A 61 16.05 14.54 13.87
C ALA A 61 16.58 13.17 14.35
N GLU A 62 15.85 12.48 15.24
CA GLU A 62 16.20 11.13 15.69
C GLU A 62 16.19 10.13 14.52
N TYR A 63 15.19 10.21 13.62
CA TYR A 63 15.11 9.37 12.42
C TYR A 63 16.13 9.75 11.33
N GLU A 64 16.45 11.04 11.17
CA GLU A 64 17.45 11.49 10.19
C GLU A 64 18.87 11.06 10.54
N SER A 65 19.17 10.89 11.83
CA SER A 65 20.50 10.47 12.31
C SER A 65 20.83 8.98 12.15
N SER A 66 19.99 8.24 11.41
CA SER A 66 20.14 6.81 11.14
C SER A 66 21.55 6.47 10.65
N ALA A 67 22.34 5.81 11.51
CA ALA A 67 23.69 5.33 11.21
C ALA A 67 23.73 4.34 10.04
N THR A 68 22.57 3.84 9.60
CA THR A 68 22.43 2.89 8.50
C THR A 68 22.04 3.54 7.17
N LEU A 69 21.90 4.88 7.10
CA LEU A 69 21.49 5.58 5.87
C LEU A 69 22.45 5.34 4.69
N GLY A 70 23.72 5.07 4.98
CA GLY A 70 24.76 4.74 3.99
C GLY A 70 25.35 3.34 4.14
N ASP A 71 24.71 2.45 4.89
CA ASP A 71 25.22 1.09 5.11
C ASP A 71 25.12 0.29 3.80
N ASN A 72 26.26 -0.22 3.34
CA ASN A 72 26.40 -1.00 2.10
C ASN A 72 25.93 -0.29 0.80
N LEU A 73 26.07 1.04 0.70
CA LEU A 73 25.84 1.80 -0.54
C LEU A 73 27.11 2.12 -1.33
N ASP A 74 28.28 1.88 -0.74
CA ASP A 74 29.62 2.14 -1.32
C ASP A 74 30.45 0.85 -1.21
N ASP A 75 29.89 -0.27 -1.66
CA ASP A 75 30.57 -1.57 -1.74
C ASP A 75 31.20 -1.78 -3.13
N GLY A 76 32.51 -1.54 -3.22
CA GLY A 76 33.26 -1.74 -4.47
C GLY A 76 33.19 -3.17 -5.03
N ASP A 77 32.82 -4.15 -4.20
CA ASP A 77 32.56 -5.54 -4.62
C ASP A 77 31.36 -5.64 -5.59
N ASP A 78 30.32 -4.82 -5.43
CA ASP A 78 29.14 -4.76 -6.32
C ASP A 78 29.47 -4.04 -7.65
N ASP A 79 30.33 -3.03 -7.60
CA ASP A 79 30.86 -2.34 -8.79
C ASP A 79 31.73 -3.27 -9.64
N ASP A 80 32.54 -4.13 -9.01
CA ASP A 80 33.40 -5.12 -9.69
C ASP A 80 32.59 -6.22 -10.40
N LEU A 81 31.43 -6.62 -9.86
CA LEU A 81 30.50 -7.56 -10.51
C LEU A 81 29.94 -7.02 -11.83
N THR A 82 29.80 -5.69 -11.95
CA THR A 82 29.33 -5.04 -13.18
C THR A 82 30.43 -5.00 -14.25
N ALA A 83 31.70 -5.03 -13.85
CA ALA A 83 32.86 -4.99 -14.75
C ALA A 83 33.22 -6.37 -15.34
N GLU A 84 33.03 -7.47 -14.59
CA GLU A 84 33.34 -8.83 -15.07
C GLU A 84 32.23 -9.48 -15.92
N HIS A 85 30.98 -9.05 -15.78
CA HIS A 85 29.83 -9.64 -16.48
C HIS A 85 28.95 -8.58 -17.18
N GLY A 86 29.57 -7.72 -17.98
CA GLY A 86 28.86 -6.92 -18.98
C GLY A 86 28.01 -7.81 -19.88
N TRP A 87 26.71 -7.51 -19.96
CA TRP A 87 25.74 -8.15 -20.85
C TRP A 87 26.19 -8.13 -22.32
#